data_AF-I0R3R4-F1
#
_entry.id   AF-I0R3R4-F1
#
_cell.length_a   1.000
_cell.length_b   1.000
_cell.length_c   1.000
_cell.angle_alpha   90.00
_cell.angle_beta   90.00
_cell.angle_gamma   90.00
#
_symmetry.space_group_name_H-M   'P 1'
#
loop_
_entity.id
_entity.type
_entity.pdbx_description
1 polymer ?
#
loop_
_entity_poly.entity_id
_entity_poly.type
_entity_poly.pdbx_seq_one_letter_code
_entity_poly.pdbx_strand_id
1 'polypeptide(L)'
;MFEYMISPVLMEGTLKETVGDSMKIHLRGRLGVLTLPRYFFKGQSDPVAGDKVRFYFSYIQVVEKEGDYDINSLKTYDEVYPCLVGGKISMYNDTAVEVKALEDSITIFVPRRWVFTQKDLDDGLSVEFYISAVELIADNRRNNNEINNSRRYAV
;
A
#
# COMPACT_ATOMS: atom_id res chain seq x y z
N MET A 1 2.47 -29.28 -9.83
CA MET A 1 1.79 -28.25 -9.02
C MET A 1 2.55 -26.97 -9.27
N PHE A 2 1.92 -25.92 -9.79
CA PHE A 2 2.62 -24.64 -9.95
C PHE A 2 2.75 -23.99 -8.57
N GLU A 3 3.98 -23.85 -8.08
CA GLU A 3 4.29 -22.93 -6.98
C GLU A 3 4.20 -21.50 -7.54
N TYR A 4 3.03 -20.89 -7.40
CA TYR A 4 2.90 -19.46 -7.63
C TYR A 4 3.57 -18.73 -6.46
N MET A 5 4.63 -18.00 -6.73
CA MET A 5 5.31 -17.15 -5.76
C MET A 5 4.82 -15.72 -5.95
N ILE A 6 4.19 -15.14 -4.93
CA ILE A 6 3.88 -13.70 -4.92
C ILE A 6 5.18 -12.90 -4.81
N SER A 7 5.33 -11.85 -5.60
CA SER A 7 6.49 -10.97 -5.56
C SER A 7 6.07 -9.53 -5.31
N PRO A 8 6.78 -8.79 -4.43
CA PRO A 8 6.52 -7.38 -4.21
C PRO A 8 6.84 -6.59 -5.48
N VAL A 9 6.00 -5.62 -5.79
CA VAL A 9 6.20 -4.70 -6.91
C VAL A 9 6.17 -3.29 -6.36
N LEU A 10 7.10 -2.44 -6.82
CA LEU A 10 7.05 -1.03 -6.49
C LEU A 10 5.80 -0.42 -7.14
N MET A 11 4.85 -0.01 -6.30
CA MET A 11 3.61 0.62 -6.71
C MET A 11 3.67 2.11 -6.41
N GLU A 12 2.99 2.88 -7.24
CA GLU A 12 2.70 4.29 -6.97
C GLU A 12 1.22 4.47 -6.68
N GLY A 13 0.90 5.51 -5.93
CA GLY A 13 -0.46 5.88 -5.59
C GLY A 13 -0.66 7.38 -5.50
N THR A 14 -1.88 7.76 -5.18
CA THR A 14 -2.21 9.12 -4.78
C THR A 14 -2.97 9.07 -3.48
N LEU A 15 -2.49 9.81 -2.48
CA LEU A 15 -3.23 10.00 -1.23
C LEU A 15 -4.49 10.81 -1.55
N LYS A 16 -5.66 10.24 -1.26
CA LYS A 16 -6.96 10.86 -1.57
C LYS A 16 -7.61 11.51 -0.38
N GLU A 17 -7.56 10.83 0.76
CA GLU A 17 -8.25 11.24 1.98
C GLU A 17 -7.34 10.97 3.17
N THR A 18 -7.41 11.89 4.13
CA THR A 18 -6.76 11.79 5.44
C THR A 18 -7.86 12.02 6.47
N VAL A 19 -8.27 10.97 7.19
CA VAL A 19 -9.34 11.05 8.20
C VAL A 19 -8.79 10.58 9.53
N GLY A 20 -8.53 11.52 10.44
CA GLY A 20 -7.81 11.23 11.68
C GLY A 20 -6.42 10.66 11.36
N ASP A 21 -6.13 9.46 11.88
CA ASP A 21 -4.87 8.75 11.61
C ASP A 21 -4.93 7.89 10.34
N SER A 22 -6.10 7.78 9.69
CA SER A 22 -6.31 6.91 8.54
C SER A 22 -5.96 7.61 7.22
N MET A 23 -5.07 7.00 6.44
CA MET A 23 -4.56 7.49 5.16
C MET A 23 -5.06 6.58 4.04
N LYS A 24 -5.79 7.15 3.08
CA LYS A 24 -6.40 6.39 1.98
C LYS A 24 -5.69 6.67 0.66
N ILE A 25 -5.03 5.66 0.13
CA ILE A 25 -4.25 5.71 -1.10
C ILE A 25 -5.02 5.01 -2.22
N HIS A 26 -5.21 5.71 -3.35
CA HIS A 26 -5.68 5.08 -4.57
C HIS A 26 -4.48 4.61 -5.39
N LEU A 27 -4.48 3.33 -5.77
CA LEU A 27 -3.40 2.72 -6.53
C LEU A 27 -3.36 3.26 -7.96
N ARG A 28 -2.17 3.65 -8.45
CA ARG A 28 -2.04 4.23 -9.80
C ARG A 28 -2.20 3.15 -10.86
N GLY A 29 -3.06 3.41 -11.86
CA GLY A 29 -3.28 2.52 -12.99
C GLY A 29 -3.98 1.20 -12.64
N ARG A 30 -4.49 1.09 -11.41
CA ARG A 30 -5.00 -0.15 -10.82
C ARG A 30 -6.23 0.19 -9.97
N LEU A 31 -7.31 -0.57 -10.11
CA LEU A 31 -8.60 -0.34 -9.42
C LEU A 31 -8.55 -0.75 -7.93
N GLY A 32 -7.51 -0.34 -7.21
CA GLY A 32 -7.33 -0.70 -5.80
C GLY A 32 -7.25 0.51 -4.89
N VAL A 33 -7.63 0.30 -3.63
CA VAL A 33 -7.53 1.27 -2.53
C VAL A 33 -6.79 0.59 -1.39
N LEU A 34 -5.83 1.31 -0.81
CA LEU A 34 -5.11 0.90 0.38
C LEU A 34 -5.36 1.95 1.46
N THR A 35 -5.86 1.51 2.60
CA THR A 35 -6.09 2.35 3.78
C THR A 35 -5.18 1.88 4.90
N LEU A 36 -4.41 2.80 5.48
CA LEU A 36 -3.42 2.48 6.50
C LEU A 36 -3.16 3.68 7.44
N PRO A 37 -2.60 3.46 8.64
CA PRO A 37 -2.28 4.53 9.58
C PRO A 37 -1.15 5.49 9.14
N ARG A 38 -1.17 6.74 9.60
CA ARG A 38 -0.12 7.75 9.34
C ARG A 38 1.28 7.26 9.67
N TYR A 39 1.43 6.44 10.70
CA TYR A 39 2.74 5.98 11.18
C TYR A 39 3.48 5.06 10.19
N PHE A 40 2.80 4.56 9.14
CA PHE A 40 3.45 3.84 8.04
C PHE A 40 4.09 4.77 7.00
N PHE A 41 3.79 6.07 7.02
CA PHE A 41 4.40 7.03 6.12
C PHE A 41 5.75 7.48 6.67
N LYS A 42 6.78 7.27 5.87
CA LYS A 42 8.14 7.75 6.13
C LYS A 42 8.28 9.23 5.79
N GLY A 43 9.20 9.88 6.49
CA GLY A 43 9.56 11.27 6.27
C GLY A 43 9.02 12.23 7.33
N GLN A 44 9.58 13.44 7.33
CA GLN A 44 9.31 14.47 8.34
C GLN A 44 8.05 15.29 8.06
N SER A 45 7.64 15.39 6.79
CA SER A 45 6.44 16.13 6.40
C SER A 45 5.20 15.27 6.56
N ASP A 46 4.11 15.86 7.06
CA ASP A 46 2.82 15.21 7.05
C ASP A 46 2.27 15.08 5.63
N PRO A 47 1.79 13.88 5.26
CA PRO A 47 1.25 13.62 3.94
C PRO A 47 -0.13 14.29 3.83
N VAL A 48 -0.38 14.95 2.71
CA VAL A 48 -1.64 15.65 2.44
C VAL A 48 -2.35 15.08 1.22
N ALA A 49 -3.68 15.24 1.17
CA ALA A 49 -4.46 14.81 0.03
C ALA A 49 -3.93 15.44 -1.28
N GLY A 50 -3.73 14.60 -2.29
CA GLY A 50 -3.10 14.96 -3.57
C GLY A 50 -1.65 14.49 -3.70
N ASP A 51 -0.97 14.20 -2.59
CA ASP A 51 0.42 13.74 -2.60
C ASP A 51 0.58 12.44 -3.38
N LYS A 52 1.69 12.36 -4.11
CA LYS A 52 2.13 11.15 -4.79
C LYS A 52 2.96 10.32 -3.84
N VAL A 53 2.71 9.02 -3.84
CA VAL A 53 3.34 8.08 -2.92
C VAL A 53 3.88 6.87 -3.66
N ARG A 54 4.90 6.24 -3.10
CA ARG A 54 5.40 4.93 -3.54
C ARG A 54 5.59 3.98 -2.37
N PHE A 55 5.37 2.70 -2.61
CA PHE A 55 5.54 1.61 -1.65
C PHE A 55 5.57 0.27 -2.39
N TYR A 56 6.10 -0.76 -1.77
CA TYR A 56 6.00 -2.11 -2.30
C TYR A 56 4.66 -2.74 -1.93
N PHE A 57 4.04 -3.40 -2.90
CA PHE A 57 2.86 -4.24 -2.68
C PHE A 57 2.89 -5.43 -3.64
N SER A 58 2.49 -6.62 -3.20
CA SER A 58 2.37 -7.81 -4.06
C SER A 58 0.91 -8.12 -4.41
N TYR A 59 0.72 -9.16 -5.20
CA TYR A 59 -0.54 -9.90 -5.20
C TYR A 59 -0.79 -10.57 -3.85
N ILE A 60 -2.03 -10.97 -3.60
CA ILE A 60 -2.48 -11.59 -2.36
C ILE A 60 -2.57 -13.10 -2.59
N GLN A 61 -2.07 -13.90 -1.66
CA GLN A 61 -2.14 -15.35 -1.71
C GLN A 61 -3.04 -15.86 -0.59
N VAL A 62 -3.99 -16.74 -0.90
CA VAL A 62 -4.74 -17.48 0.14
C VAL A 62 -3.84 -18.56 0.72
N VAL A 63 -3.78 -18.64 2.04
CA VAL A 63 -2.98 -19.62 2.79
C VAL A 63 -3.85 -20.42 3.75
N GLU A 64 -3.44 -21.64 4.05
CA GLU A 64 -4.19 -22.50 4.99
C GLU A 64 -3.91 -22.17 6.45
N LYS A 65 -2.71 -21.70 6.74
CA LYS A 65 -2.23 -21.41 8.07
C LYS A 65 -1.53 -20.06 8.06
N GLU A 66 -1.92 -19.20 8.99
CA GLU A 66 -1.26 -17.93 9.24
C GLU A 66 0.17 -18.18 9.74
N GLY A 67 1.11 -17.44 9.16
CA GLY A 67 2.48 -17.35 9.65
C GLY A 67 2.57 -16.49 10.92
N ASP A 68 3.78 -16.43 11.47
CA ASP A 68 4.11 -15.50 12.54
C ASP A 68 4.76 -14.25 11.92
N TYR A 69 4.01 -13.16 11.83
CA TYR A 69 4.45 -11.94 11.15
C TYR A 69 4.93 -10.90 12.16
N ASP A 70 6.18 -10.49 12.04
CA ASP A 70 6.69 -9.36 12.82
C ASP A 70 6.32 -8.03 12.15
N ILE A 71 5.29 -7.39 12.67
CA ILE A 71 4.77 -6.11 12.20
C ILE A 71 5.82 -4.99 12.40
N ASN A 72 6.70 -5.12 13.39
CA ASN A 72 7.72 -4.11 13.66
C ASN A 72 8.75 -4.02 12.54
N SER A 73 8.94 -5.10 11.78
CA SER A 73 9.82 -5.14 10.62
C SER A 73 9.49 -4.05 9.58
N LEU A 74 8.22 -3.63 9.46
CA LEU A 74 7.80 -2.55 8.55
C LEU A 74 8.36 -1.18 8.95
N LYS A 75 8.74 -1.02 10.23
CA LYS A 75 9.27 0.21 10.82
C LYS A 75 10.79 0.18 11.01
N THR A 76 11.42 -0.99 10.92
CA THR A 76 12.84 -1.18 11.22
C THR A 76 13.76 -0.57 10.17
N TYR A 77 13.35 -0.59 8.91
CA TYR A 77 14.20 -0.14 7.81
C TYR A 77 14.10 1.39 7.63
N ASP A 78 15.19 2.04 7.22
CA ASP A 78 15.19 3.45 6.81
C ASP A 78 14.58 3.63 5.40
N GLU A 79 14.82 2.66 4.51
CA GLU A 79 14.28 2.62 3.15
C GLU A 79 12.95 1.85 3.07
N VAL A 80 12.19 2.05 1.99
CA VAL A 80 10.98 1.24 1.73
C VAL A 80 11.38 -0.20 1.41
N TYR A 81 11.14 -1.09 2.36
CA TYR A 81 11.47 -2.51 2.26
C TYR A 81 10.19 -3.37 2.36
N PRO A 82 9.96 -4.33 1.44
CA PRO A 82 8.79 -5.19 1.49
C PRO A 82 8.90 -6.22 2.63
N CYS A 83 7.90 -6.28 3.49
CA CYS A 83 7.76 -7.30 4.52
C CYS A 83 6.54 -8.17 4.21
N LEU A 84 6.64 -9.47 4.50
CA LEU A 84 5.50 -10.38 4.40
C LEU A 84 4.58 -10.14 5.60
N VAL A 85 3.28 -9.99 5.32
CA VAL A 85 2.26 -9.81 6.35
C VAL A 85 1.07 -10.73 6.09
N GLY A 86 0.38 -11.08 7.16
CA GLY A 86 -0.88 -11.81 7.12
C GLY A 86 -2.09 -10.91 7.30
N GLY A 87 -3.21 -11.38 6.76
CA GLY A 87 -4.52 -10.78 6.96
C GLY A 87 -5.64 -11.79 6.73
N LYS A 88 -6.87 -11.29 6.72
CA LYS A 88 -8.08 -12.06 6.43
C LYS A 88 -8.91 -11.36 5.38
N ILE A 89 -9.54 -12.15 4.52
CA ILE A 89 -10.62 -11.67 3.67
C ILE A 89 -11.78 -11.29 4.59
N SER A 90 -12.20 -10.03 4.53
CA SER A 90 -13.31 -9.50 5.33
C SER A 90 -14.57 -9.27 4.50
N MET A 91 -14.41 -9.19 3.17
CA MET A 91 -15.49 -9.19 2.20
C MET A 91 -14.95 -9.66 0.86
N TYR A 92 -15.75 -10.42 0.11
CA TYR A 92 -15.53 -10.61 -1.31
C TYR A 92 -16.83 -10.43 -2.11
N ASN A 93 -16.70 -10.06 -3.37
CA ASN A 93 -17.78 -10.08 -4.34
C ASN A 93 -17.26 -10.49 -5.73
N ASP A 94 -18.12 -10.40 -6.75
CA ASP A 94 -17.77 -10.80 -8.12
C ASP A 94 -16.59 -10.02 -8.71
N THR A 95 -16.34 -8.81 -8.21
CA THR A 95 -15.37 -7.87 -8.80
C THR A 95 -14.16 -7.60 -7.92
N ALA A 96 -14.31 -7.68 -6.59
CA ALA A 96 -13.33 -7.19 -5.65
C ALA A 96 -13.29 -8.01 -4.35
N VAL A 97 -12.19 -7.84 -3.63
CA VAL A 97 -11.93 -8.45 -2.33
C VAL A 97 -11.43 -7.35 -1.41
N GLU A 98 -11.93 -7.36 -0.17
CA GLU A 98 -11.41 -6.57 0.95
C GLU A 98 -10.62 -7.48 1.89
N VAL A 99 -9.37 -7.12 2.14
CA VAL A 99 -8.49 -7.77 3.11
C VAL A 99 -8.22 -6.81 4.26
N LYS A 100 -8.38 -7.31 5.49
CA LYS A 100 -7.91 -6.63 6.70
C LYS A 100 -6.67 -7.31 7.24
N ALA A 101 -5.67 -6.52 7.61
CA ALA A 101 -4.38 -7.01 8.07
C ALA A 101 -3.87 -6.19 9.25
N LEU A 102 -2.91 -6.75 9.99
CA LEU A 102 -2.26 -6.11 11.14
C LEU A 102 -3.28 -5.57 12.16
N GLU A 103 -4.07 -6.47 12.76
CA GLU A 103 -5.11 -6.12 13.74
C GLU A 103 -6.10 -5.07 13.19
N ASP A 104 -6.56 -5.28 11.95
CA ASP A 104 -7.49 -4.40 11.21
C ASP A 104 -6.97 -2.97 10.93
N SER A 105 -5.70 -2.68 11.22
CA SER A 105 -5.12 -1.36 10.95
C SER A 105 -4.92 -1.10 9.45
N ILE A 106 -4.65 -2.14 8.67
CA ILE A 106 -4.55 -2.05 7.21
C ILE A 106 -5.81 -2.63 6.57
N THR A 107 -6.39 -1.88 5.63
CA THR A 107 -7.46 -2.38 4.75
C THR A 107 -7.02 -2.27 3.29
N ILE A 108 -7.14 -3.36 2.55
CA ILE A 108 -6.79 -3.45 1.13
C ILE A 108 -8.05 -3.84 0.37
N PHE A 109 -8.49 -2.97 -0.53
CA PHE A 109 -9.60 -3.24 -1.44
C PHE A 109 -9.07 -3.33 -2.86
N VAL A 110 -9.06 -4.53 -3.44
CA VAL A 110 -8.47 -4.78 -4.76
C VAL A 110 -9.38 -5.66 -5.62
N PRO A 111 -9.21 -5.64 -6.96
CA PRO A 111 -9.97 -6.51 -7.83
C PRO A 111 -9.71 -7.99 -7.52
N ARG A 112 -10.74 -8.83 -7.64
CA ARG A 112 -10.67 -10.27 -7.34
C ARG A 112 -9.50 -10.99 -8.01
N ARG A 113 -9.14 -10.58 -9.23
CA ARG A 113 -7.99 -11.11 -10.01
C ARG A 113 -6.61 -10.88 -9.36
N TRP A 114 -6.54 -10.16 -8.25
CA TRP A 114 -5.30 -9.94 -7.51
C TRP A 114 -5.05 -10.99 -6.42
N VAL A 115 -6.03 -11.86 -6.19
CA VAL A 115 -5.94 -12.94 -5.21
C VAL A 115 -5.63 -14.24 -5.95
N PHE A 116 -4.51 -14.87 -5.60
CA PHE A 116 -4.11 -16.18 -6.07
C PHE A 116 -4.53 -17.25 -5.06
N THR A 117 -5.31 -18.21 -5.53
CA THR A 117 -5.88 -19.26 -4.70
C THR A 117 -6.22 -20.48 -5.55
N GLN A 118 -6.15 -21.67 -4.94
CA GLN A 118 -6.73 -22.90 -5.49
C GLN A 118 -8.11 -23.22 -4.89
N LYS A 119 -8.51 -22.46 -3.86
CA LYS A 119 -9.80 -22.57 -3.18
C LYS A 119 -10.74 -21.48 -3.68
N ASP A 120 -12.03 -21.73 -3.63
CA ASP A 120 -13.02 -20.68 -3.79
C ASP A 120 -12.83 -19.61 -2.72
N LEU A 121 -13.03 -18.35 -3.10
CA LEU A 121 -12.92 -17.24 -2.17
C LEU A 121 -14.13 -17.25 -1.24
N ASP A 122 -13.85 -17.05 0.04
CA ASP A 122 -14.85 -16.93 1.08
C ASP A 122 -14.39 -15.89 2.12
N ASP A 123 -15.33 -15.39 2.90
CA ASP A 123 -15.03 -14.52 4.03
C ASP A 123 -14.27 -15.30 5.11
N GLY A 124 -13.34 -14.62 5.79
CA GLY A 124 -12.54 -15.19 6.87
C GLY A 124 -11.32 -16.00 6.43
N LEU A 125 -11.12 -16.22 5.12
CA LEU A 125 -9.92 -16.89 4.62
C LEU A 125 -8.65 -16.11 4.97
N SER A 126 -7.66 -16.83 5.51
CA SER A 126 -6.33 -16.29 5.79
C SER A 126 -5.56 -16.04 4.50
N VAL A 127 -4.88 -14.91 4.45
CA VAL A 127 -4.11 -14.47 3.28
C VAL A 127 -2.75 -13.91 3.68
N GLU A 128 -1.82 -13.97 2.73
CA GLU A 128 -0.49 -13.38 2.81
C GLU A 128 -0.22 -12.47 1.64
N PHE A 129 0.54 -11.40 1.90
CA PHE A 129 1.03 -10.50 0.88
C PHE A 129 2.26 -9.73 1.38
N TYR A 130 3.05 -9.21 0.46
CA TYR A 130 4.11 -8.26 0.77
C TYR A 130 3.58 -6.83 0.76
N ILE A 131 3.98 -6.06 1.77
CA ILE A 131 3.77 -4.62 1.83
C ILE A 131 4.99 -3.93 2.45
N SER A 132 5.24 -2.67 2.11
CA SER A 132 6.22 -1.84 2.81
C SER A 132 5.56 -0.65 3.48
N ALA A 133 6.33 0.06 4.31
CA ALA A 133 6.05 1.46 4.61
C ALA A 133 5.91 2.32 3.34
N VAL A 134 5.30 3.49 3.48
CA VAL A 134 4.96 4.40 2.38
C VAL A 134 5.92 5.58 2.34
N GLU A 135 6.38 5.94 1.15
CA GLU A 135 7.25 7.10 0.94
C GLU A 135 6.53 8.15 0.08
N LEU A 136 6.66 9.42 0.45
CA LEU A 136 6.21 10.54 -0.38
C LEU A 136 7.16 10.73 -1.57
N ILE A 137 6.60 10.82 -2.77
CA ILE A 137 7.37 11.17 -3.97
C ILE A 137 7.48 12.70 -4.01
N ALA A 138 8.70 13.22 -3.87
CA ALA A 138 8.95 14.65 -3.96
C ALA A 138 8.45 15.22 -5.29
N ASP A 139 7.56 16.22 -5.23
CA ASP A 139 7.05 16.89 -6.41
C ASP A 139 8.11 17.87 -6.94
N ASN A 140 8.92 17.42 -7.90
CA ASN A 140 9.95 18.25 -8.56
C ASN A 140 9.37 19.51 -9.25
N ARG A 141 8.04 19.70 -9.28
CA ARG A 141 7.38 20.88 -9.84
C ARG A 141 7.57 22.16 -9.00
N ARG A 142 7.73 22.07 -7.68
CA ARG A 142 7.95 23.28 -6.85
C ARG A 142 9.32 23.94 -7.14
N ASN A 143 10.37 23.13 -7.28
CA ASN A 143 11.72 23.63 -7.54
C ASN A 143 11.83 24.37 -8.89
N ASN A 144 11.12 23.94 -9.93
CA ASN A 144 11.17 24.60 -11.24
C ASN A 144 10.50 25.98 -11.26
N ASN A 145 9.47 26.20 -10.44
CA ASN A 145 8.81 27.51 -10.36
C ASN A 145 9.64 28.55 -9.59
N GLU A 146 10.36 28.14 -8.54
CA GLU A 146 11.27 29.03 -7.81
C GLU A 146 12.52 29.41 -8.61
N ILE A 147 13.08 28.46 -9.38
CA ILE A 147 14.21 28.72 -10.29
C ILE A 147 13.79 29.67 -11.42
N ASN A 148 12.58 29.50 -11.97
CA ASN A 148 12.08 30.35 -13.05
C ASN A 148 11.70 31.75 -12.57
N ASN A 149 11.19 31.90 -11.35
CA ASN A 149 10.93 33.24 -10.77
C ASN A 149 12.22 33.96 -10.42
N SER A 150 13.22 33.28 -9.83
CA SER A 150 14.52 33.89 -9.51
C SER A 150 15.26 34.42 -10.74
N ARG A 151 15.09 33.78 -11.91
CA ARG A 151 15.64 34.26 -13.20
C ARG A 151 14.87 35.42 -13.82
N ARG A 152 13.61 35.66 -13.42
CA ARG A 152 12.80 36.79 -13.91
C ARG A 152 13.06 38.10 -13.17
N TYR A 153 13.57 38.04 -11.94
CA TYR A 153 13.88 39.23 -11.13
C TYR A 153 15.38 39.58 -11.11
N ALA A 154 16.21 38.83 -11.83
CA ALA A 154 17.60 39.16 -12.09
C ALA A 154 17.69 39.98 -13.41
N VAL A 155 17.24 41.23 -13.37
CA VAL A 155 17.52 42.27 -14.38
C VAL A 155 18.02 43.50 -13.66
#